data_AF-A0A957X231-F1
#
_entry.id   AF-A0A957X231-F1
#
_cell.length_a   1.000
_cell.length_b   1.000
_cell.length_c   1.000
_cell.angle_alpha   90.00
_cell.angle_beta   90.00
_cell.angle_gamma   90.00
#
_symmetry.space_group_name_H-M   'P 1'
#
loop_
_entity.id
_entity.type
_entity.pdbx_description
1 polymer ?
#
loop_
_entity_poly.entity_id
_entity_poly.type
_entity_poly.pdbx_seq_one_letter_code
_entity_poly.pdbx_strand_id
1 'polypeptide(L)'
;MSQRQKSTPPRPRPPLHWMGILFAVALNLMLVTLADWTIRQFGLAVIPSVVLRLAVPFVAGVLTALYVGVRGGVHAFVGGLISAPLIALLILPGAWQVSYLAGAFCTLGGAVAEIARRPRQSPDNSTKNR
;
A
#
# COMPACT_ATOMS: atom_id res chain seq x y z
N MET A 1 -11.37 47.78 -3.59
CA MET A 1 -10.70 47.10 -4.72
C MET A 1 -10.35 45.68 -4.29
N SER A 2 -11.12 44.68 -4.75
CA SER A 2 -10.98 43.27 -4.38
C SER A 2 -9.92 42.61 -5.28
N GLN A 3 -8.75 42.27 -4.73
CA GLN A 3 -7.72 41.53 -5.47
C GLN A 3 -8.18 40.07 -5.65
N ARG A 4 -8.57 39.75 -6.88
CA ARG A 4 -8.84 38.40 -7.35
C ARG A 4 -7.56 37.58 -7.20
N GLN A 5 -7.46 36.73 -6.18
CA GLN A 5 -6.40 35.74 -6.05
C GLN A 5 -6.30 34.95 -7.36
N LYS A 6 -5.22 35.15 -8.12
CA LYS A 6 -4.86 34.30 -9.25
C LYS A 6 -4.55 32.92 -8.65
N SER A 7 -5.50 32.00 -8.74
CA SER A 7 -5.30 30.59 -8.43
C SER A 7 -4.16 30.08 -9.31
N THR A 8 -3.00 29.84 -8.70
CA THR A 8 -1.87 29.21 -9.38
C THR A 8 -2.35 27.86 -9.93
N PRO A 9 -2.11 27.53 -11.21
CA PRO A 9 -2.58 26.26 -11.75
C PRO A 9 -2.00 25.10 -10.92
N PRO A 10 -2.82 24.11 -10.54
CA PRO A 10 -2.37 22.99 -9.74
C PRO A 10 -1.22 22.29 -10.47
N ARG A 11 -0.10 22.05 -9.77
CA ARG A 11 1.04 21.32 -10.35
C ARG A 11 0.56 19.97 -10.89
N PRO A 12 1.04 19.55 -12.08
CA PRO A 12 0.67 18.25 -12.65
C PRO A 12 0.97 17.15 -11.65
N ARG A 13 -0.06 16.38 -11.26
CA ARG A 13 0.15 15.23 -10.38
C ARG A 13 0.85 14.15 -11.21
N PRO A 14 1.93 13.53 -10.70
CA PRO A 14 2.66 12.50 -11.41
C PRO A 14 1.73 11.35 -11.85
N PRO A 15 1.87 10.84 -13.08
CA PRO A 15 0.97 9.84 -13.63
C PRO A 15 1.07 8.51 -12.88
N LEU A 16 0.00 7.71 -12.95
CA LEU A 16 -0.02 6.37 -12.37
C LEU A 16 0.74 5.44 -13.32
N HIS A 17 1.75 4.73 -12.80
CA HIS A 17 2.58 3.85 -13.61
C HIS A 17 2.06 2.41 -13.48
N TRP A 18 1.65 1.80 -14.59
CA TRP A 18 1.19 0.40 -14.62
C TRP A 18 2.21 -0.58 -14.03
N MET A 19 3.51 -0.32 -14.24
CA MET A 19 4.59 -1.11 -13.66
C MET A 19 4.51 -1.20 -12.13
N GLY A 20 4.14 -0.10 -11.46
CA GLY A 20 4.02 -0.06 -10.00
C GLY A 20 2.83 -0.86 -9.48
N ILE A 21 1.74 -0.90 -10.24
CA ILE A 21 0.56 -1.74 -9.94
C ILE A 21 0.92 -3.21 -10.11
N LEU A 22 1.57 -3.56 -11.22
CA LEU A 22 1.98 -4.95 -11.49
C LEU A 22 2.94 -5.46 -10.42
N PHE A 23 3.90 -4.61 -10.02
CA PHE A 23 4.81 -4.91 -8.91
C PHE A 23 4.05 -5.16 -7.61
N ALA A 24 3.09 -4.32 -7.26
CA ALA A 24 2.26 -4.47 -6.07
C ALA A 24 1.48 -5.81 -6.08
N VAL A 25 0.88 -6.15 -7.21
CA VAL A 25 0.14 -7.43 -7.38
C VAL A 25 1.08 -8.61 -7.21
N ALA A 26 2.19 -8.63 -7.95
CA ALA A 26 3.15 -9.73 -7.94
C ALA A 26 3.76 -9.93 -6.54
N LEU A 27 4.17 -8.83 -5.90
CA LEU A 27 4.77 -8.87 -4.58
C LEU A 27 3.77 -9.35 -3.53
N ASN A 28 2.53 -8.87 -3.57
CA ASN A 28 1.49 -9.31 -2.63
C ASN A 28 1.16 -10.80 -2.81
N LEU A 29 1.03 -11.27 -4.05
CA LEU A 29 0.80 -12.70 -4.35
C LEU A 29 1.96 -13.57 -3.88
N MET A 30 3.21 -13.18 -4.19
CA MET A 30 4.40 -13.94 -3.81
C MET A 30 4.51 -14.07 -2.30
N LEU A 31 4.37 -12.96 -1.59
CA LEU A 31 4.49 -12.88 -0.14
C LEU A 31 3.38 -13.67 0.56
N VAL A 32 2.11 -13.53 0.13
CA VAL A 32 0.99 -14.28 0.69
C VAL A 32 1.12 -15.78 0.43
N THR A 33 1.56 -16.18 -0.77
CA THR A 33 1.82 -17.59 -1.09
C THR A 33 2.92 -18.17 -0.20
N LEU A 34 4.03 -17.44 -0.04
CA LEU A 34 5.14 -17.87 0.81
C LEU A 34 4.73 -17.97 2.27
N ALA A 35 3.91 -17.04 2.77
CA ALA A 35 3.38 -17.07 4.12
C ALA A 35 2.47 -18.28 4.34
N ASP A 36 1.55 -18.57 3.41
CA ASP A 36 0.67 -19.73 3.52
C ASP A 36 1.47 -21.04 3.49
N TRP A 37 2.44 -21.15 2.59
CA TRP A 37 3.35 -22.29 2.53
C TRP A 37 4.11 -22.47 3.85
N THR A 38 4.64 -21.39 4.42
CA THR A 38 5.35 -21.41 5.70
C THR A 38 4.44 -21.86 6.86
N ILE A 39 3.22 -21.34 6.93
CA ILE A 39 2.25 -21.74 7.98
C ILE A 39 1.94 -23.23 7.90
N ARG A 40 1.74 -23.76 6.69
CA ARG A 40 1.48 -25.19 6.47
C ARG A 40 2.68 -26.06 6.82
N GLN A 41 3.88 -25.61 6.46
CA GLN A 41 5.10 -26.40 6.65
C GLN A 41 5.52 -26.50 8.13
N PHE A 42 5.34 -25.43 8.91
CA PHE A 42 5.76 -25.37 10.30
C PHE A 42 4.61 -25.61 11.30
N GLY A 43 3.38 -25.82 10.83
CA GLY A 43 2.22 -26.09 11.69
C GLY A 43 1.97 -24.97 12.71
N LEU A 44 2.17 -23.71 12.33
CA LEU A 44 2.05 -22.57 13.24
C LEU A 44 0.65 -22.50 13.87
N ALA A 45 0.61 -22.19 15.17
CA ALA A 45 -0.64 -21.98 15.89
C ALA A 45 -1.51 -20.86 15.27
N VAL A 46 -2.80 -20.84 15.61
CA VAL A 46 -3.79 -19.93 14.99
C VAL A 46 -3.41 -18.46 15.15
N ILE A 47 -2.99 -18.03 16.34
CA ILE A 47 -2.65 -16.62 16.61
C ILE A 47 -1.47 -16.12 15.75
N PRO A 48 -0.28 -16.78 15.74
CA PRO A 48 0.81 -16.34 14.88
C PRO A 48 0.48 -16.42 13.39
N SER A 49 -0.39 -17.36 12.97
CA SER A 49 -0.80 -17.49 11.57
C SER A 49 -1.60 -16.28 11.06
N VAL A 50 -2.49 -15.72 11.90
CA VAL A 50 -3.27 -14.52 11.54
C VAL A 50 -2.36 -13.30 11.47
N VAL A 51 -1.49 -13.12 12.46
CA VAL A 51 -0.54 -12.00 12.48
C VAL A 51 0.37 -12.04 11.26
N LEU A 52 0.91 -13.22 10.92
CA LEU A 52 1.77 -13.39 9.74
C LEU A 52 1.00 -13.07 8.44
N ARG A 53 -0.23 -13.56 8.30
CA ARG A 53 -1.09 -13.28 7.13
C ARG A 53 -1.46 -11.81 6.95
N LEU A 54 -1.34 -10.98 7.99
CA LEU A 54 -1.59 -9.53 7.92
C LEU A 54 -0.31 -8.71 7.82
N ALA A 55 0.74 -9.11 8.51
CA ALA A 55 2.04 -8.45 8.46
C ALA A 55 2.66 -8.55 7.06
N VAL A 56 2.52 -9.70 6.41
CA VAL A 56 3.05 -10.00 5.07
C VAL A 56 2.50 -9.04 3.99
N PRO A 57 1.17 -8.90 3.80
CA PRO A 57 0.63 -7.92 2.86
C PRO A 57 0.95 -6.48 3.24
N PHE A 58 1.03 -6.16 4.54
CA PHE A 58 1.48 -4.83 4.97
C PHE A 58 2.90 -4.52 4.49
N VAL A 59 3.84 -5.46 4.67
CA VAL A 59 5.20 -5.33 4.17
C VAL A 59 5.22 -5.22 2.64
N ALA A 60 4.38 -5.98 1.93
CA ALA A 60 4.23 -5.86 0.48
C ALA A 60 3.82 -4.43 0.07
N GLY A 61 2.87 -3.84 0.79
CA GLY A 61 2.44 -2.45 0.63
C GLY A 61 3.56 -1.44 0.84
N VAL A 62 4.31 -1.58 1.93
CA VAL A 62 5.46 -0.72 2.24
C VAL A 62 6.50 -0.80 1.12
N LEU A 63 6.91 -2.01 0.73
CA LEU A 63 7.89 -2.24 -0.33
C LEU A 63 7.42 -1.68 -1.68
N THR A 64 6.13 -1.80 -2.00
CA THR A 64 5.54 -1.18 -3.19
C THR A 64 5.68 0.33 -3.17
N ALA A 65 5.34 0.97 -2.05
CA ALA A 65 5.47 2.41 -1.94
C ALA A 65 6.94 2.88 -1.94
N LEU A 66 7.87 2.06 -1.44
CA LEU A 66 9.30 2.31 -1.56
C LEU A 66 9.76 2.26 -3.02
N TYR A 67 9.38 1.19 -3.73
CA TYR A 67 9.73 0.95 -5.13
C TYR A 67 9.22 2.03 -6.08
N VAL A 68 7.94 2.39 -5.98
CA VAL A 68 7.33 3.36 -6.91
C VAL A 68 7.80 4.79 -6.63
N GLY A 69 8.12 5.13 -5.38
CA GLY A 69 8.60 6.47 -5.02
C GLY A 69 7.53 7.56 -4.97
N VAL A 70 6.48 7.42 -5.78
CA VAL A 70 5.48 8.47 -6.02
C VAL A 70 4.08 7.86 -6.04
N ARG A 71 3.14 8.41 -5.25
CA ARG A 71 1.77 7.87 -5.10
C ARG A 71 1.78 6.37 -4.74
N GLY A 72 2.74 5.98 -3.89
CA GLY A 72 2.97 4.60 -3.50
C GLY A 72 1.73 3.94 -2.88
N GLY A 73 0.95 4.70 -2.09
CA GLY A 73 -0.29 4.22 -1.52
C GLY A 73 -1.36 3.91 -2.57
N VAL A 74 -1.43 4.69 -3.65
CA VAL A 74 -2.39 4.43 -4.74
C VAL A 74 -2.01 3.18 -5.54
N HIS A 75 -0.72 2.96 -5.80
CA HIS A 75 -0.26 1.75 -6.49
C HIS A 75 -0.48 0.50 -5.62
N ALA A 76 -0.19 0.60 -4.31
CA ALA A 76 -0.47 -0.46 -3.35
C ALA A 76 -1.98 -0.73 -3.19
N PHE A 77 -2.83 0.30 -3.27
CA PHE A 77 -4.28 0.17 -3.25
C PHE A 77 -4.80 -0.61 -4.46
N VAL A 78 -4.46 -0.15 -5.66
CA VAL A 78 -4.93 -0.79 -6.91
C VAL A 78 -4.38 -2.22 -7.00
N GLY A 79 -3.10 -2.41 -6.67
CA GLY A 79 -2.50 -3.74 -6.62
C GLY A 79 -3.14 -4.64 -5.56
N GLY A 80 -3.44 -4.11 -4.37
CA GLY A 80 -4.16 -4.81 -3.31
C GLY A 80 -5.55 -5.27 -3.77
N LEU A 81 -6.30 -4.39 -4.45
CA LEU A 81 -7.62 -4.67 -4.99
C LEU A 81 -7.61 -5.76 -6.06
N ILE A 82 -6.62 -5.75 -6.97
CA ILE A 82 -6.46 -6.76 -8.01
C ILE A 82 -5.97 -8.09 -7.42
N SER A 83 -5.06 -8.04 -6.45
CA SER A 83 -4.51 -9.24 -5.83
C SER A 83 -5.52 -9.95 -4.93
N ALA A 84 -6.47 -9.26 -4.30
CA ALA A 84 -7.48 -9.88 -3.43
C ALA A 84 -8.28 -11.02 -4.09
N PRO A 85 -8.92 -10.86 -5.26
CA PRO A 85 -9.59 -11.97 -5.94
C PRO A 85 -8.61 -13.05 -6.39
N LEU A 86 -7.40 -12.69 -6.83
CA LEU A 86 -6.39 -13.67 -7.23
C LEU A 86 -5.94 -14.55 -6.04
N ILE A 87 -5.74 -13.95 -4.87
CA ILE A 87 -5.40 -14.65 -3.63
C ILE A 87 -6.56 -15.58 -3.23
N ALA A 88 -7.80 -15.07 -3.27
CA ALA A 88 -8.99 -15.82 -2.87
C ALA A 88 -9.27 -17.04 -3.77
N LEU A 89 -8.91 -16.96 -5.06
CA LEU A 89 -9.14 -18.04 -6.02
C LEU A 89 -7.96 -19.01 -6.13
N LEU A 90 -6.72 -18.52 -6.06
CA LEU A 90 -5.53 -19.33 -6.37
C LEU A 90 -4.78 -19.84 -5.15
N ILE A 91 -4.78 -19.10 -4.04
CA ILE A 91 -3.92 -19.40 -2.87
C ILE A 91 -4.76 -19.90 -1.70
N LEU A 92 -5.86 -19.21 -1.41
CA LEU A 92 -6.70 -19.42 -0.25
C LEU A 92 -8.16 -19.64 -0.66
N PRO A 93 -8.46 -20.76 -1.36
CA PRO A 93 -9.81 -21.03 -1.85
C PRO A 93 -10.82 -21.03 -0.70
N GLY A 94 -11.82 -20.16 -0.79
CA GLY A 94 -12.89 -20.04 0.20
C GLY A 94 -12.62 -19.09 1.38
N ALA A 95 -11.38 -18.60 1.57
CA ALA A 95 -11.05 -17.65 2.63
C ALA A 95 -11.05 -16.20 2.11
N TRP A 96 -12.21 -15.77 1.62
CA TRP A 96 -12.42 -14.42 1.07
C TRP A 96 -12.11 -13.33 2.10
N GLN A 97 -12.43 -13.56 3.37
CA GLN A 97 -12.16 -12.63 4.47
C GLN A 97 -10.68 -12.29 4.59
N VAL A 98 -9.81 -13.31 4.51
CA VAL A 98 -8.35 -13.15 4.59
C VAL A 98 -7.81 -12.43 3.37
N SER A 99 -8.40 -12.69 2.20
CA SER A 99 -7.99 -12.06 0.94
C SER A 99 -8.31 -10.57 0.89
N TYR A 100 -9.49 -10.17 1.39
CA TYR A 100 -9.84 -8.75 1.54
C TYR A 100 -8.96 -8.06 2.59
N LEU A 101 -8.69 -8.73 3.72
CA LEU A 101 -7.77 -8.21 4.73
C LEU A 101 -6.35 -8.04 4.16
N ALA A 102 -5.87 -8.97 3.33
CA ALA A 102 -4.58 -8.84 2.66
C ALA A 102 -4.54 -7.63 1.72
N GLY A 103 -5.57 -7.41 0.91
CA GLY A 103 -5.65 -6.21 0.07
C GLY A 103 -5.68 -4.91 0.89
N ALA A 104 -6.42 -4.89 2.00
CA ALA A 104 -6.51 -3.75 2.90
C ALA A 104 -5.18 -3.45 3.60
N PHE A 105 -4.48 -4.46 4.11
CA PHE A 105 -3.18 -4.30 4.77
C PHE A 105 -2.09 -3.90 3.77
N CYS A 106 -2.13 -4.40 2.53
CA CYS A 106 -1.26 -3.92 1.45
C CYS A 106 -1.49 -2.43 1.16
N THR A 107 -2.74 -2.00 1.07
CA THR A 107 -3.08 -0.57 0.94
C THR A 107 -2.55 0.24 2.12
N LEU A 108 -2.77 -0.25 3.34
CA LEU A 108 -2.37 0.41 4.57
C LEU A 108 -0.85 0.57 4.64
N GLY A 109 -0.09 -0.48 4.34
CA GLY A 109 1.37 -0.44 4.30
C GLY A 109 1.89 0.59 3.29
N GLY A 110 1.28 0.62 2.09
CA GLY A 110 1.63 1.61 1.07
C GLY A 110 1.31 3.05 1.49
N ALA A 111 0.15 3.26 2.13
CA ALA A 111 -0.26 4.56 2.65
C ALA A 111 0.67 5.04 3.78
N VAL A 112 1.02 4.16 4.72
CA VAL A 112 1.94 4.48 5.83
C VAL A 112 3.32 4.84 5.29
N ALA A 113 3.86 4.05 4.37
CA ALA A 113 5.14 4.34 3.72
C ALA A 113 5.11 5.65 2.93
N GLU A 114 4.00 5.95 2.25
CA GLU A 114 3.83 7.23 1.57
C GLU A 114 3.81 8.41 2.56
N ILE A 115 3.07 8.30 3.67
CA ILE A 115 3.01 9.33 4.71
C ILE A 115 4.38 9.54 5.36
N ALA A 116 5.10 8.47 5.68
CA ALA A 116 6.43 8.53 6.26
C ALA A 116 7.45 9.23 5.34
N ARG A 117 7.25 9.16 4.03
CA ARG A 117 8.11 9.82 3.02
C ARG A 117 7.69 11.25 2.70
N ARG A 118 6.55 11.74 3.19
CA ARG A 118 6.17 13.15 2.99
C ARG A 118 7.17 14.01 3.78
N PRO A 119 7.92 14.92 3.13
CA PRO A 119 8.71 15.89 3.86
C PRO A 119 7.75 16.63 4.79
N ARG A 120 8.06 16.68 6.10
CA ARG A 120 7.37 17.59 7.03
C ARG A 120 7.53 18.98 6.44
N GLN A 121 6.46 19.51 5.82
CA GLN A 121 6.38 20.93 5.52
C GLN A 121 6.38 21.62 6.88
N SER A 122 7.56 22.05 7.35
CA SER A 122 7.64 22.95 8.50
C SER A 122 6.69 24.11 8.23
N PRO A 123 5.80 24.46 9.17
CA PRO A 123 4.95 25.63 9.02
C PRO A 123 5.86 26.83 8.79
N ASP A 124 5.67 27.46 7.63
CA ASP A 124 6.37 28.67 7.23
C ASP A 124 6.11 29.76 8.27
N ASN A 125 7.12 30.06 9.10
CA ASN A 125 7.10 31.10 10.14
C ASN A 125 7.40 32.48 9.53
N SER A 126 6.76 32.81 8.40
CA SER A 126 6.99 34.05 7.65
C SER A 126 6.14 35.24 8.13
N THR A 127 5.42 35.11 9.25
CA THR A 127 4.55 36.16 9.81
C THR A 127 5.13 36.93 11.02
N LYS A 128 6.42 36.81 11.32
CA LYS A 128 7.05 37.54 12.44
C LYS A 128 8.09 38.56 11.98
N ASN A 129 7.67 39.57 11.21
CA ASN A 129 8.35 40.87 11.09
C ASN A 129 7.49 41.87 10.28
N ARG A 130 6.32 42.22 10.80
CA ARG A 130 5.61 43.43 10.40
C ARG A 130 5.03 44.13 11.62
#